data_AF-A0A1C7M6E5-F1
#
_entry.id   AF-A0A1C7M6E5-F1
#
_cell.length_a   1.000
_cell.length_b   1.000
_cell.length_c   1.000
_cell.angle_alpha   90.00
_cell.angle_beta   90.00
_cell.angle_gamma   90.00
#
_symmetry.space_group_name_H-M   'P 1'
#
loop_
_entity.id
_entity.type
_entity.pdbx_description
1 polymer ?
#
loop_
_entity_poly.entity_id
_entity_poly.type
_entity_poly.pdbx_seq_one_letter_code
_entity_poly.pdbx_strand_id
1 'polypeptide(L)'
;MSKRKLSDEAHDSNRPRKRPTDQDPLVSDTNSNQSLVIAYPSTSSPNAVRPAPFQQPSTLLTFSYTPSRTLEFTNSALRYYVDPPRGAELRYGYERWVKRPEEKGRLDGLLRAVERVRQKMDDGANGAKWLRDIGVVSWRVS
;
A
#
# COMPACT_ATOMS: atom_id res chain seq x y z
N MET A 1 30.19 -35.60 -49.27
CA MET A 1 30.75 -34.54 -50.12
C MET A 1 29.89 -33.29 -49.99
N SER A 2 30.50 -32.13 -50.26
CA SER A 2 29.90 -30.78 -50.37
C SER A 2 29.93 -29.92 -49.11
N LYS A 3 31.00 -29.10 -49.06
CA LYS A 3 31.20 -27.96 -48.17
C LYS A 3 30.38 -26.77 -48.67
N ARG A 4 29.95 -25.91 -47.75
CA ARG A 4 29.99 -24.45 -47.94
C ARG A 4 30.11 -23.77 -46.58
N LYS A 5 31.30 -23.20 -46.33
CA LYS A 5 31.52 -22.07 -45.42
C LYS A 5 31.18 -20.80 -46.22
N LEU A 6 30.57 -19.80 -45.60
CA LEU A 6 31.21 -18.49 -45.38
C LEU A 6 30.37 -17.65 -44.41
N SER A 7 31.12 -16.89 -43.62
CA SER A 7 30.78 -15.94 -42.58
C SER A 7 30.11 -14.65 -43.08
N ASP A 8 29.34 -14.00 -42.22
CA ASP A 8 29.46 -12.54 -42.06
C ASP A 8 29.09 -12.12 -40.64
N GLU A 9 29.88 -11.21 -40.07
CA GLU A 9 29.77 -10.67 -38.72
C GLU A 9 28.76 -9.52 -38.67
N ALA A 10 28.00 -9.43 -37.58
CA ALA A 10 27.53 -8.14 -37.07
C ALA A 10 27.32 -8.21 -35.56
N HIS A 11 28.07 -7.37 -34.86
CA HIS A 11 27.95 -6.98 -33.47
C HIS A 11 26.50 -6.67 -33.06
N ASP A 12 26.07 -7.09 -31.87
CA ASP A 12 25.97 -6.15 -30.75
C ASP A 12 25.83 -6.89 -29.41
N SER A 13 26.57 -6.36 -28.45
CA SER A 13 26.89 -6.89 -27.15
C SER A 13 26.30 -5.95 -26.11
N ASN A 14 25.24 -6.37 -25.41
CA ASN A 14 24.75 -5.64 -24.24
C ASN A 14 24.38 -6.62 -23.11
N ARG A 15 25.42 -7.15 -22.46
CA ARG A 15 25.33 -7.79 -21.15
C ARG A 15 26.07 -6.90 -20.14
N PRO A 16 25.40 -6.34 -19.12
CA PRO A 16 26.07 -5.45 -18.18
C PRO A 16 27.15 -6.20 -17.39
N ARG A 17 28.32 -5.56 -17.34
CA ARG A 17 29.62 -6.08 -16.89
C ARG A 17 29.71 -6.17 -15.36
N LYS A 18 30.52 -7.12 -14.90
CA LYS A 18 31.00 -7.27 -13.53
C LYS A 18 31.64 -5.96 -13.05
N ARG A 19 31.33 -5.57 -11.80
CA ARG A 19 31.88 -4.40 -11.11
C ARG A 19 33.41 -4.54 -10.95
N PRO A 20 34.19 -3.48 -11.18
CA PRO A 20 35.63 -3.50 -10.97
C PRO A 20 35.97 -3.55 -9.48
N THR A 21 37.04 -4.28 -9.18
CA THR A 21 37.71 -4.35 -7.88
C THR A 21 38.63 -3.14 -7.76
N ASP A 22 38.25 -2.17 -6.94
CA ASP A 22 39.16 -1.12 -6.48
C ASP A 22 39.91 -1.62 -5.24
N GLN A 23 41.24 -1.69 -5.35
CA GLN A 23 42.13 -1.74 -4.20
C GLN A 23 42.37 -0.30 -3.76
N ASP A 24 42.08 0.01 -2.50
CA ASP A 24 42.54 1.24 -1.84
C ASP A 24 43.38 0.88 -0.60
N PRO A 25 44.33 1.76 -0.22
CA PRO A 25 45.45 1.43 0.64
C PRO A 25 45.12 1.45 2.14
N LEU A 26 45.96 0.72 2.87
CA LEU A 26 46.06 0.59 4.32
C LEU A 26 46.00 1.96 5.03
N VAL A 27 44.98 2.19 5.85
CA VAL A 27 45.00 3.23 6.89
C VAL A 27 44.51 2.61 8.20
N SER A 28 45.41 2.52 9.17
CA SER A 28 45.16 1.99 10.50
C SER A 28 44.39 2.99 11.38
N ASP A 29 43.39 2.42 12.07
CA ASP A 29 42.98 2.67 13.46
C ASP A 29 42.76 4.10 13.95
N THR A 30 41.49 4.43 14.21
CA THR A 30 41.06 4.90 15.54
C THR A 30 39.54 4.80 15.74
N ASN A 31 39.14 3.76 16.46
CA ASN A 31 38.22 3.81 17.60
C ASN A 31 36.84 4.51 17.44
N SER A 32 35.81 3.71 17.11
CA SER A 32 34.58 3.52 17.92
C SER A 32 33.45 2.84 17.11
N ASN A 33 33.73 1.68 16.50
CA ASN A 33 32.66 0.79 16.03
C ASN A 33 32.08 0.03 17.23
N GLN A 34 31.31 0.72 18.07
CA GLN A 34 30.40 0.05 18.98
C GLN A 34 29.24 -0.47 18.15
N SER A 35 29.27 -1.76 17.82
CA SER A 35 28.08 -2.46 17.36
C SER A 35 27.04 -2.37 18.49
N LEU A 36 26.02 -1.55 18.29
CA LEU A 36 24.87 -1.49 19.20
C LEU A 36 24.10 -2.81 19.07
N VAL A 37 24.51 -3.81 19.84
CA VAL A 37 23.80 -5.09 19.96
C VAL A 37 22.60 -4.83 20.86
N ILE A 38 21.45 -4.56 20.25
CA ILE A 38 20.19 -4.44 20.97
C ILE A 38 19.76 -5.86 21.36
N ALA A 39 19.77 -6.14 22.66
CA ALA A 39 19.28 -7.41 23.19
C ALA A 39 17.76 -7.53 22.95
N TYR A 40 17.32 -8.67 22.41
CA TYR A 40 15.91 -8.95 22.24
C TYR A 40 15.21 -9.05 23.61
N PRO A 41 13.98 -8.53 23.76
CA PRO A 41 13.23 -8.65 25.00
C PRO A 41 12.99 -10.12 25.35
N SER A 42 13.18 -10.47 26.61
CA SER A 42 13.05 -11.84 27.11
C SER A 42 11.60 -12.33 27.01
N THR A 43 11.37 -13.45 26.32
CA THR A 43 10.04 -14.03 26.09
C THR A 43 9.47 -14.76 27.30
N SER A 44 10.27 -14.97 28.36
CA SER A 44 9.92 -15.74 29.55
C SER A 44 9.31 -14.92 30.68
N SER A 45 9.12 -13.60 30.51
CA SER A 45 8.52 -12.78 31.56
C SER A 45 7.00 -13.01 31.66
N PRO A 46 6.47 -13.33 32.85
CA PRO A 46 5.04 -13.56 33.08
C PRO A 46 4.23 -12.26 33.14
N ASN A 47 4.80 -11.12 32.73
CA ASN A 47 4.02 -9.95 32.34
C ASN A 47 3.31 -10.30 31.03
N ALA A 48 2.26 -11.11 31.17
CA ALA A 48 1.31 -11.43 30.12
C ALA A 48 0.98 -10.13 29.40
N VAL A 49 1.42 -10.05 28.15
CA VAL A 49 1.12 -8.94 27.25
C VAL A 49 -0.40 -8.84 27.24
N ARG A 50 -0.93 -7.89 28.00
CA ARG A 50 -2.37 -7.66 28.04
C ARG A 50 -2.76 -7.30 26.62
N PRO A 51 -3.81 -7.94 26.05
CA PRO A 51 -4.26 -7.59 24.73
C PRO A 51 -4.55 -6.08 24.69
N ALA A 52 -4.11 -5.42 23.63
CA ALA A 52 -4.35 -3.99 23.48
C ALA A 52 -5.87 -3.74 23.50
N PRO A 53 -6.35 -2.72 24.23
CA PRO A 53 -7.76 -2.37 24.20
C PRO A 53 -8.13 -1.89 22.80
N PHE A 54 -9.17 -2.50 22.22
CA PHE A 54 -9.73 -2.07 20.95
C PHE A 54 -10.84 -1.05 21.17
N GLN A 55 -10.83 0.02 20.39
CA GLN A 55 -11.92 0.97 20.35
C GLN A 55 -13.01 0.49 19.40
N GLN A 56 -14.28 0.79 19.70
CA GLN A 56 -15.39 0.54 18.80
C GLN A 56 -15.30 1.51 17.60
N PRO A 57 -15.24 1.01 16.34
CA PRO A 57 -15.20 1.87 15.17
C PRO A 57 -16.49 2.69 15.03
N SER A 58 -16.37 4.00 14.89
CA SER A 58 -17.48 4.91 14.61
C SER A 58 -17.41 5.42 13.18
N THR A 59 -18.52 5.39 12.46
CA THR A 59 -18.59 5.94 11.09
C THR A 59 -18.63 7.47 11.13
N LEU A 60 -17.64 8.11 10.52
CA LEU A 60 -17.57 9.58 10.43
C LEU A 60 -18.21 10.12 9.15
N LEU A 61 -17.93 9.47 8.01
CA LEU A 61 -18.38 9.88 6.69
C LEU A 61 -18.28 8.70 5.73
N THR A 62 -19.13 8.70 4.72
CA THR A 62 -19.05 7.82 3.55
C THR A 62 -18.95 8.64 2.28
N PHE A 63 -18.33 8.06 1.25
CA PHE A 63 -18.32 8.61 -0.09
C PHE A 63 -18.38 7.48 -1.11
N SER A 64 -18.80 7.82 -2.31
CA SER A 64 -18.97 6.93 -3.45
C SER A 64 -18.08 7.40 -4.60
N TYR A 65 -17.68 6.45 -5.44
CA TYR A 65 -17.05 6.76 -6.73
C TYR A 65 -18.04 6.51 -7.86
N THR A 66 -18.16 7.46 -8.77
CA THR A 66 -18.90 7.28 -10.01
C THR A 66 -18.17 6.32 -10.96
N PRO A 67 -18.81 5.88 -12.05
CA PRO A 67 -18.13 5.10 -13.09
C PRO A 67 -16.90 5.79 -13.69
N SER A 68 -16.88 7.13 -13.70
CA SER A 68 -15.76 7.97 -14.13
C SER A 68 -14.76 8.30 -13.00
N ARG A 69 -14.87 7.65 -11.82
CA ARG A 69 -14.01 7.84 -10.63
C ARG A 69 -14.04 9.24 -10.03
N THR A 70 -15.13 9.97 -10.23
CA THR A 70 -15.35 11.21 -9.50
C THR A 70 -15.82 10.90 -8.09
N LEU A 71 -15.26 11.61 -7.11
CA LEU A 71 -15.59 11.48 -5.70
C LEU A 71 -16.93 12.19 -5.43
N GLU A 72 -17.89 11.45 -4.88
CA GLU A 72 -19.17 11.99 -4.45
C GLU A 72 -19.44 11.66 -2.99
N PHE A 73 -19.87 12.65 -2.21
CA PHE A 73 -20.23 12.44 -0.79
C PHE A 73 -21.69 11.98 -0.65
N THR A 74 -22.01 10.86 -1.30
CA THR A 74 -23.32 10.23 -1.33
C THR A 74 -23.19 8.73 -1.06
N ASN A 75 -24.32 8.07 -0.83
CA ASN A 75 -24.40 6.61 -0.68
C ASN A 75 -24.77 5.91 -2.00
N SER A 76 -24.50 6.54 -3.16
CA SER A 76 -24.92 6.02 -4.47
C SER A 76 -24.29 4.67 -4.83
N ALA A 77 -23.09 4.39 -4.32
CA ALA A 77 -22.39 3.12 -4.52
C ALA A 77 -22.71 2.06 -3.45
N LEU A 78 -23.54 2.38 -2.45
CA LEU A 78 -23.93 1.42 -1.41
C LEU A 78 -24.84 0.34 -2.02
N ARG A 79 -24.44 -0.91 -1.88
CA ARG A 79 -25.21 -2.07 -2.35
C ARG A 79 -25.78 -2.83 -1.16
N TYR A 80 -27.02 -3.26 -1.30
CA TYR A 80 -27.67 -4.13 -0.34
C TYR A 80 -27.41 -5.59 -0.72
N TYR A 81 -27.15 -6.40 0.30
CA TYR A 81 -27.02 -7.84 0.10
C TYR A 81 -28.38 -8.43 -0.27
N VAL A 82 -28.37 -9.25 -1.32
CA VAL A 82 -29.51 -10.08 -1.74
C VAL A 82 -28.93 -11.46 -1.99
N ASP A 83 -29.59 -12.48 -1.45
CA ASP A 83 -29.13 -13.85 -1.60
C ASP A 83 -28.95 -14.21 -3.08
N PRO A 84 -27.78 -14.72 -3.49
CA PRO A 84 -27.57 -15.13 -4.86
C PRO A 84 -28.42 -16.37 -5.18
N PRO A 85 -28.85 -16.54 -6.44
CA PRO A 85 -29.49 -17.76 -6.88
C PRO A 85 -28.62 -18.99 -6.59
N ARG A 86 -29.25 -20.08 -6.12
CA ARG A 86 -28.53 -21.34 -5.85
C ARG A 86 -27.93 -21.87 -7.15
N GLY A 87 -26.66 -22.28 -7.10
CA GLY A 87 -25.94 -22.78 -8.27
C GLY A 87 -25.54 -21.71 -9.28
N ALA A 88 -25.51 -20.43 -8.90
CA ALA A 88 -25.04 -19.36 -9.77
C ALA A 88 -23.61 -19.65 -10.27
N GLU A 89 -23.42 -19.64 -11.59
CA GLU A 89 -22.13 -19.87 -12.22
C GLU A 89 -21.28 -18.59 -12.17
N LEU A 90 -20.24 -18.57 -11.33
CA LEU A 90 -19.35 -17.40 -11.17
C LEU A 90 -18.48 -17.11 -12.40
N ARG A 91 -18.37 -18.07 -13.34
CA ARG A 91 -17.64 -17.89 -14.62
C ARG A 91 -18.49 -17.19 -15.67
N TYR A 92 -19.80 -17.09 -15.47
CA TYR A 92 -20.70 -16.51 -16.46
C TYR A 92 -20.37 -15.04 -16.71
N GLY A 93 -20.10 -14.70 -17.97
CA GLY A 93 -19.80 -13.33 -18.38
C GLY A 93 -18.37 -12.87 -18.14
N TYR A 94 -17.45 -13.79 -17.79
CA TYR A 94 -16.03 -13.48 -17.70
C TYR A 94 -15.47 -12.93 -19.02
N GLU A 95 -15.81 -13.55 -20.16
CA GLU A 95 -15.31 -13.13 -21.49
C GLU A 95 -15.74 -11.71 -21.90
N ARG A 96 -16.86 -11.22 -21.36
CA ARG A 96 -17.38 -9.86 -21.61
C ARG A 96 -17.07 -8.90 -20.46
N TRP A 97 -16.36 -9.34 -19.43
CA TRP A 97 -16.05 -8.53 -18.26
C TRP A 97 -14.94 -7.54 -18.60
N VAL A 98 -15.29 -6.24 -18.57
CA VAL A 98 -14.32 -5.17 -18.78
C VAL A 98 -13.64 -4.86 -17.45
N LYS A 99 -12.43 -5.40 -17.25
CA LYS A 99 -11.58 -5.03 -16.12
C LYS A 99 -11.16 -3.58 -16.29
N ARG A 100 -11.57 -2.72 -15.35
CA ARG A 100 -11.11 -1.32 -15.33
C ARG A 100 -9.69 -1.28 -14.75
N PRO A 101 -8.80 -0.42 -15.30
CA PRO A 101 -7.43 -0.30 -14.80
C PRO A 101 -7.46 0.13 -13.33
N GLU A 102 -6.82 -0.63 -12.46
CA GLU A 102 -6.68 -0.27 -11.04
C GLU A 102 -5.60 0.81 -10.91
N GLU A 103 -5.94 1.94 -10.29
CA GLU A 103 -4.94 2.94 -9.93
C GLU A 103 -4.36 2.61 -8.55
N LYS A 104 -3.06 2.80 -8.39
CA LYS A 104 -2.36 2.63 -7.12
C LYS A 104 -2.98 3.60 -6.09
N GLY A 105 -3.41 3.07 -4.94
CA GLY A 105 -4.34 3.69 -3.98
C GLY A 105 -4.13 5.18 -3.72
N ARG A 106 -4.85 6.04 -4.47
CA ARG A 106 -4.81 7.50 -4.31
C ARG A 106 -5.40 7.88 -2.96
N LEU A 107 -4.64 8.63 -2.16
CA LEU A 107 -5.11 9.14 -0.87
C LEU A 107 -6.05 10.34 -0.99
N ASP A 108 -6.18 10.95 -2.17
CA ASP A 108 -6.94 12.20 -2.37
C ASP A 108 -8.39 12.11 -1.92
N GLY A 109 -9.06 10.97 -2.16
CA GLY A 109 -10.44 10.75 -1.71
C GLY A 109 -10.55 10.74 -0.19
N LEU A 110 -9.59 10.08 0.47
CA LEU A 110 -9.51 10.01 1.93
C LEU A 110 -9.20 11.38 2.53
N LEU A 111 -8.26 12.13 1.96
CA LEU A 111 -7.89 13.48 2.41
C LEU A 111 -9.07 14.45 2.27
N ARG A 112 -9.78 14.43 1.14
CA ARG A 112 -11.01 15.23 0.94
C ARG A 112 -12.12 14.85 1.94
N ALA A 113 -12.25 13.57 2.27
CA ALA A 113 -13.19 13.11 3.28
C ALA A 113 -12.83 13.64 4.67
N VAL A 114 -11.55 13.56 5.07
CA VAL A 114 -11.04 14.10 6.33
C VAL A 114 -11.25 15.61 6.42
N GLU A 115 -10.93 16.35 5.35
CA GLU A 115 -11.17 17.80 5.28
C GLU A 115 -12.64 18.14 5.52
N ARG A 116 -13.55 17.42 4.87
CA ARG A 116 -15.00 17.63 5.03
C ARG A 116 -15.49 17.32 6.44
N VAL A 117 -14.96 16.27 7.08
CA VAL A 117 -15.27 15.95 8.49
C VAL A 117 -14.75 17.06 9.40
N ARG A 118 -13.52 17.54 9.17
CA ARG A 118 -12.93 18.64 9.93
C ARG A 118 -13.81 19.89 9.86
N GLN A 119 -14.23 20.29 8.66
CA GLN A 119 -15.10 21.44 8.45
C GLN A 119 -16.43 21.30 9.21
N LYS A 120 -17.09 20.13 9.12
CA LYS A 120 -18.34 19.86 9.84
C LYS A 120 -18.20 19.93 11.37
N MET A 121 -17.02 19.65 11.91
CA MET A 121 -16.73 19.73 13.35
C MET A 121 -16.22 21.10 13.78
N ASP A 122 -15.62 21.87 12.87
CA ASP A 122 -15.19 23.26 13.08
C ASP A 122 -16.40 24.22 13.21
N ASP A 123 -17.56 23.87 12.66
CA ASP A 123 -18.85 24.55 12.95
C ASP A 123 -19.20 24.53 14.46
N GLY A 124 -18.56 23.63 15.24
CA GLY A 124 -18.59 23.57 16.70
C GLY A 124 -17.23 23.80 17.37
N ALA A 125 -16.29 24.47 16.69
CA ALA A 125 -14.95 24.87 17.13
C ALA A 125 -13.98 23.74 17.55
N ASN A 126 -14.19 22.49 17.10
CA ASN A 126 -13.40 21.34 17.58
C ASN A 126 -12.72 20.49 16.49
N GLY A 127 -12.86 20.79 15.21
CA GLY A 127 -12.32 19.96 14.12
C GLY A 127 -10.79 19.90 14.11
N ALA A 128 -10.11 21.03 14.36
CA ALA A 128 -8.65 21.05 14.48
C ALA A 128 -8.11 20.24 15.67
N LYS A 129 -8.86 20.18 16.78
CA LYS A 129 -8.51 19.36 17.95
C LYS A 129 -8.69 17.87 17.63
N TRP A 130 -9.85 17.51 17.07
CA TRP A 130 -10.16 16.14 16.65
C TRP A 130 -9.07 15.56 15.74
N LEU A 131 -8.59 16.34 14.75
CA LEU A 131 -7.54 15.86 13.84
C LEU A 131 -6.20 15.60 14.54
N ARG A 132 -5.88 16.35 15.61
CA ARG A 132 -4.65 16.15 16.40
C ARG A 132 -4.71 14.89 17.27
N ASP A 133 -5.92 14.47 17.64
CA ASP A 133 -6.14 13.24 18.42
C ASP A 133 -6.01 11.96 17.55
N ILE A 134 -5.96 12.09 16.23
CA ILE A 134 -5.80 10.97 15.29
C ILE A 134 -4.31 10.70 15.06
N GLY A 135 -3.84 9.51 15.43
CA GLY A 135 -2.45 9.10 15.19
C GLY A 135 -2.13 8.71 13.74
N VAL A 136 -3.07 8.09 13.02
CA VAL A 136 -2.85 7.56 11.66
C VAL A 136 -4.12 7.68 10.81
N VAL A 137 -3.95 8.08 9.55
CA VAL A 137 -4.98 8.04 8.50
C VAL A 137 -4.45 7.19 7.35
N SER A 138 -5.14 6.10 7.01
CA SER A 138 -4.74 5.17 5.96
C SER A 138 -5.94 4.42 5.38
N TRP A 139 -5.75 3.78 4.22
CA TRP A 139 -6.69 2.80 3.70
C TRP A 139 -6.66 1.53 4.56
N ARG A 140 -7.84 0.98 4.86
CA ARG A 140 -7.92 -0.38 5.41
C ARG A 140 -7.63 -1.37 4.28
N VAL A 141 -6.53 -2.09 4.38
CA VAL A 141 -6.26 -3.24 3.51
C VAL A 141 -7.04 -4.42 4.09
N SER A 142 -8.02 -4.92 3.34
CA SER A 142 -8.79 -6.12 3.65
C SER A 142 -8.15 -7.35 3.06
#